data_AF-A0A960YUU3-F1
#
_entry.id   AF-A0A960YUU3-F1
#
_cell.length_a   1.000
_cell.length_b   1.000
_cell.length_c   1.000
_cell.angle_alpha   90.00
_cell.angle_beta   90.00
_cell.angle_gamma   90.00
#
_symmetry.space_group_name_H-M   'P 1'
#
loop_
_entity.id
_entity.type
_entity.pdbx_description
1 polymer ?
#
loop_
_entity_poly.entity_id
_entity_poly.type
_entity_poly.pdbx_seq_one_letter_code
_entity_poly.pdbx_strand_id
1 'polypeptide(L)'
;GKEEKEKFDKLREEKKKEELDKIKDKKEEVANLDDLIDNKKKSLEERLEELKKDPNANKDEIALLEKEKKKLDKEKEKTETLKEDVIEKENKLLGKKDSKEESSVAEKKEESKKDSDKKLGEEDFVAFDPEGKKEDSPKKEENSEPAKTDSKTSNKEKETPATTTTKDPVKLEKELADTKKELEAKKEEEKKKEAFSPNVVDGRIIFIKPVTYIEGQCNNEIHLLDPSKDDFVFKSTYNKICGKEFRDFGGNILVVGFKESKDQIHLILLSKKDMKPVGNSEVLVYSKTPLEIRDNNLYAVEFEDGKYYLSRFDKNLKRVLRSSEEINPNAILTFYGKKIYVSGKNQDGKVEFKVFNKEDLKFIKKTQA
;
A
#
# COMPACT_ATOMS: atom_id res chain seq x y z
N GLY A 1 15.67 -49.29 -25.20
CA GLY A 1 14.80 -49.72 -26.32
C GLY A 1 13.45 -49.05 -26.26
N LYS A 2 12.35 -49.81 -26.48
CA LYS A 2 10.98 -49.25 -26.53
C LYS A 2 10.53 -48.58 -25.22
N GLU A 3 10.75 -49.22 -24.08
CA GLU A 3 10.30 -48.71 -22.77
C GLU A 3 10.88 -47.34 -22.41
N GLU A 4 12.13 -47.06 -22.79
CA GLU A 4 12.77 -45.77 -22.54
C GLU A 4 12.12 -44.67 -23.39
N LYS A 5 11.73 -45.00 -24.63
CA LYS A 5 10.98 -44.08 -25.48
C LYS A 5 9.59 -43.80 -24.91
N GLU A 6 8.86 -44.82 -24.47
CA GLU A 6 7.55 -44.64 -23.82
C GLU A 6 7.63 -43.83 -22.52
N LYS A 7 8.70 -44.01 -21.72
CA LYS A 7 8.96 -43.17 -20.53
C LYS A 7 9.25 -41.72 -20.91
N PHE A 8 10.05 -41.48 -21.96
CA PHE A 8 10.37 -40.14 -22.45
C PHE A 8 9.15 -39.42 -23.03
N ASP A 9 8.34 -40.11 -23.84
CA ASP A 9 7.12 -39.56 -24.45
C ASP A 9 6.06 -39.22 -23.38
N LYS A 10 5.91 -40.05 -22.32
CA LYS A 10 5.07 -39.74 -21.16
C LYS A 10 5.55 -38.49 -20.41
N LEU A 11 6.84 -38.41 -20.09
CA LEU A 11 7.43 -37.27 -19.39
C LEU A 11 7.29 -35.95 -20.19
N ARG A 12 7.17 -36.04 -21.52
CA ARG A 12 6.94 -34.90 -22.41
C ARG A 12 5.49 -34.41 -22.36
N GLU A 13 4.51 -35.30 -22.40
CA GLU A 13 3.09 -34.92 -22.27
C GLU A 13 2.74 -34.44 -20.85
N GLU A 14 3.36 -35.00 -19.80
CA GLU A 14 3.22 -34.49 -18.43
C GLU A 14 3.68 -33.03 -18.30
N LYS A 15 4.88 -32.70 -18.80
CA LYS A 15 5.39 -31.32 -18.82
C LYS A 15 4.52 -30.38 -19.65
N LYS A 16 4.09 -30.82 -20.83
CA LYS A 16 3.21 -30.04 -21.71
C LYS A 16 1.86 -29.73 -21.05
N LYS A 17 1.33 -30.67 -20.26
CA LYS A 17 0.13 -30.44 -19.45
C LYS A 17 0.39 -29.43 -18.33
N GLU A 18 1.50 -29.57 -17.61
CA GLU A 18 1.91 -28.64 -16.55
C GLU A 18 2.09 -27.20 -17.07
N GLU A 19 2.64 -27.02 -18.28
CA GLU A 19 2.74 -25.73 -18.95
C GLU A 19 1.39 -25.19 -19.43
N LEU A 20 0.49 -26.06 -19.92
CA LEU A 20 -0.86 -25.66 -20.33
C LEU A 20 -1.72 -25.21 -19.14
N ASP A 21 -1.63 -25.91 -18.00
CA ASP A 21 -2.37 -25.54 -16.79
C ASP A 21 -1.88 -24.19 -16.23
N LYS A 22 -0.54 -23.96 -16.16
CA LYS A 22 0.05 -22.65 -15.83
C LYS A 22 -0.33 -21.49 -16.77
N ILE A 23 -0.73 -21.81 -18.01
CA ILE A 23 -1.20 -20.82 -18.97
C ILE A 23 -2.67 -20.46 -18.73
N LYS A 24 -3.50 -21.40 -18.27
CA LYS A 24 -4.88 -21.11 -17.85
C LYS A 24 -4.89 -20.18 -16.63
N ASP A 25 -4.08 -20.49 -15.62
CA ASP A 25 -3.95 -19.67 -14.41
C ASP A 25 -3.63 -18.20 -14.76
N LYS A 26 -2.66 -17.99 -15.66
CA LYS A 26 -2.29 -16.66 -16.16
C LYS A 26 -3.35 -16.00 -17.05
N LYS A 27 -4.11 -16.79 -17.81
CA LYS A 27 -5.21 -16.30 -18.64
C LYS A 27 -6.37 -15.79 -17.79
N GLU A 28 -6.63 -16.43 -16.65
CA GLU A 28 -7.57 -15.97 -15.63
C GLU A 28 -7.04 -14.75 -14.86
N GLU A 29 -5.77 -14.74 -14.47
CA GLU A 29 -5.09 -13.59 -13.83
C GLU A 29 -5.17 -12.32 -14.69
N VAL A 30 -4.81 -12.41 -15.98
CA VAL A 30 -4.83 -11.25 -16.91
C VAL A 30 -6.26 -10.87 -17.33
N ALA A 31 -7.23 -11.79 -17.27
CA ALA A 31 -8.65 -11.44 -17.42
C ALA A 31 -9.16 -10.59 -16.24
N ASN A 32 -8.90 -11.05 -15.00
CA ASN A 32 -9.27 -10.34 -13.77
C ASN A 32 -8.62 -8.94 -13.69
N LEU A 33 -7.39 -8.78 -14.18
CA LEU A 33 -6.70 -7.48 -14.24
C LEU A 33 -7.40 -6.49 -15.20
N ASP A 34 -7.89 -6.95 -16.35
CA ASP A 34 -8.58 -6.09 -17.31
C ASP A 34 -9.96 -5.66 -16.80
N ASP A 35 -10.71 -6.59 -16.21
CA ASP A 35 -11.98 -6.29 -15.54
C ASP A 35 -11.79 -5.27 -14.41
N LEU A 36 -10.70 -5.37 -13.64
CA LEU A 36 -10.36 -4.41 -12.59
C LEU A 36 -10.01 -3.02 -13.17
N ILE A 37 -9.29 -2.97 -14.29
CA ILE A 37 -8.93 -1.72 -14.97
C ILE A 37 -10.19 -1.03 -15.53
N ASP A 38 -11.08 -1.75 -16.21
CA ASP A 38 -12.28 -1.16 -16.79
C ASP A 38 -13.29 -0.69 -15.72
N ASN A 39 -13.44 -1.43 -14.61
CA ASN A 39 -14.25 -0.97 -13.47
C ASN A 39 -13.68 0.33 -12.87
N LYS A 40 -12.35 0.44 -12.73
CA LYS A 40 -11.71 1.70 -12.29
C LYS A 40 -11.90 2.82 -13.32
N LYS A 41 -11.72 2.57 -14.62
CA LYS A 41 -11.93 3.57 -15.68
C LYS A 41 -13.35 4.13 -15.63
N LYS A 42 -14.37 3.27 -15.53
CA LYS A 42 -15.78 3.68 -15.44
C LYS A 42 -16.04 4.59 -14.24
N SER A 43 -15.53 4.23 -13.06
CA SER A 43 -15.69 5.06 -11.85
C SER A 43 -14.96 6.41 -11.95
N LEU A 44 -13.79 6.46 -12.58
CA LEU A 44 -13.08 7.71 -12.87
C LEU A 44 -13.82 8.58 -13.90
N GLU A 45 -14.47 7.99 -14.90
CA GLU A 45 -15.29 8.70 -15.88
C GLU A 45 -16.55 9.29 -15.26
N GLU A 46 -17.28 8.51 -14.45
CA GLU A 46 -18.45 8.99 -13.70
C GLU A 46 -18.07 10.18 -12.80
N ARG A 47 -16.99 10.08 -12.03
CA ARG A 47 -16.49 11.19 -11.18
C ARG A 47 -16.03 12.40 -12.00
N LEU A 48 -15.39 12.20 -13.14
CA LEU A 48 -15.00 13.29 -14.05
C LEU A 48 -16.21 14.02 -14.63
N GLU A 49 -17.29 13.30 -14.95
CA GLU A 49 -18.55 13.89 -15.43
C GLU A 49 -19.27 14.67 -14.32
N GLU A 50 -19.19 14.21 -13.06
CA GLU A 50 -19.71 14.98 -11.92
C GLU A 50 -18.94 16.29 -11.69
N LEU A 51 -17.60 16.22 -11.62
CA LEU A 51 -16.78 17.40 -11.33
C LEU A 51 -16.82 18.44 -12.46
N LYS A 52 -17.00 18.01 -13.71
CA LYS A 52 -17.17 18.90 -14.88
C LYS A 52 -18.46 19.71 -14.87
N LYS A 53 -19.38 19.49 -13.91
CA LYS A 53 -20.55 20.35 -13.66
C LYS A 53 -20.17 21.71 -13.06
N ASP A 54 -19.05 21.80 -12.34
CA ASP A 54 -18.36 23.07 -12.02
C ASP A 54 -16.84 22.93 -12.24
N PRO A 55 -16.35 23.21 -13.46
CA PRO A 55 -14.94 23.03 -13.80
C PRO A 55 -14.03 24.14 -13.22
N ASN A 56 -14.60 25.22 -12.65
CA ASN A 56 -13.82 26.30 -12.04
C ASN A 56 -13.52 26.00 -10.57
N ALA A 57 -14.50 25.48 -9.82
CA ALA A 57 -14.28 25.00 -8.46
C ALA A 57 -13.40 23.75 -8.43
N ASN A 58 -13.62 22.80 -9.35
CA ASN A 58 -13.02 21.47 -9.31
C ASN A 58 -11.75 21.32 -10.18
N LYS A 59 -11.17 22.43 -10.64
CA LYS A 59 -10.11 22.47 -11.67
C LYS A 59 -8.92 21.55 -11.39
N ASP A 60 -8.41 21.56 -10.16
CA ASP A 60 -7.24 20.78 -9.78
C ASP A 60 -7.56 19.28 -9.63
N GLU A 61 -8.77 18.93 -9.16
CA GLU A 61 -9.21 17.53 -9.06
C GLU A 61 -9.44 16.93 -10.45
N ILE A 62 -10.06 17.66 -11.38
CA ILE A 62 -10.18 17.27 -12.79
C ILE A 62 -8.78 17.06 -13.39
N ALA A 63 -7.83 17.96 -13.14
CA ALA A 63 -6.46 17.86 -13.64
C ALA A 63 -5.62 16.74 -12.98
N LEU A 64 -6.09 16.15 -11.88
CA LEU A 64 -5.52 14.94 -11.27
C LEU A 64 -6.15 13.69 -11.88
N LEU A 65 -7.49 13.60 -11.93
CA LEU A 65 -8.22 12.46 -12.48
C LEU A 65 -7.94 12.25 -13.98
N GLU A 66 -7.73 13.32 -14.76
CA GLU A 66 -7.30 13.18 -16.17
C GLU A 66 -5.85 12.68 -16.33
N LYS A 67 -4.98 12.87 -15.32
CA LYS A 67 -3.65 12.23 -15.28
C LYS A 67 -3.76 10.77 -14.85
N GLU A 68 -4.69 10.44 -13.97
CA GLU A 68 -4.95 9.07 -13.52
C GLU A 68 -5.56 8.22 -14.64
N LYS A 69 -6.56 8.73 -15.37
CA LYS A 69 -7.08 8.07 -16.58
C LYS A 69 -5.97 7.75 -17.58
N LYS A 70 -5.08 8.71 -17.86
CA LYS A 70 -3.89 8.51 -18.72
C LYS A 70 -2.84 7.52 -18.18
N LYS A 71 -2.91 7.12 -16.91
CA LYS A 71 -2.16 5.96 -16.39
C LYS A 71 -2.90 4.66 -16.70
N LEU A 72 -4.19 4.58 -16.39
CA LEU A 72 -5.01 3.39 -16.65
C LEU A 72 -5.14 3.07 -18.15
N ASP A 73 -5.04 4.06 -19.03
CA ASP A 73 -4.96 3.82 -20.48
C ASP A 73 -3.69 3.04 -20.87
N LYS A 74 -2.54 3.42 -20.30
CA LYS A 74 -1.25 2.71 -20.45
C LYS A 74 -1.16 1.40 -19.66
N GLU A 75 -2.01 1.24 -18.65
CA GLU A 75 -2.15 0.00 -17.88
C GLU A 75 -2.96 -1.01 -18.71
N LYS A 76 -4.08 -0.57 -19.32
CA LYS A 76 -4.86 -1.40 -20.24
C LYS A 76 -4.06 -1.84 -21.47
N GLU A 77 -3.35 -0.92 -22.12
CA GLU A 77 -2.46 -1.22 -23.26
C GLU A 77 -1.47 -2.35 -22.95
N LYS A 78 -0.90 -2.36 -21.73
CA LYS A 78 -0.04 -3.46 -21.25
C LYS A 78 -0.83 -4.74 -21.02
N THR A 79 -1.97 -4.68 -20.34
CA THR A 79 -2.83 -5.85 -20.08
C THR A 79 -3.30 -6.50 -21.38
N GLU A 80 -3.61 -5.72 -22.42
CA GLU A 80 -3.93 -6.19 -23.76
C GLU A 80 -2.73 -6.93 -24.39
N THR A 81 -1.52 -6.36 -24.37
CA THR A 81 -0.33 -7.09 -24.84
C THR A 81 -0.08 -8.38 -24.06
N LEU A 82 -0.33 -8.41 -22.74
CA LEU A 82 -0.22 -9.63 -21.93
C LEU A 82 -1.29 -10.69 -22.29
N LYS A 83 -2.51 -10.28 -22.69
CA LYS A 83 -3.52 -11.20 -23.21
C LYS A 83 -3.07 -11.86 -24.51
N GLU A 84 -2.58 -11.07 -25.47
CA GLU A 84 -2.04 -11.60 -26.73
C GLU A 84 -0.86 -12.56 -26.48
N ASP A 85 0.06 -12.15 -25.62
CA ASP A 85 1.28 -12.89 -25.26
C ASP A 85 0.96 -14.23 -24.55
N VAL A 86 -0.15 -14.35 -23.81
CA VAL A 86 -0.65 -15.60 -23.22
C VAL A 86 -1.36 -16.48 -24.26
N ILE A 87 -2.19 -15.89 -25.13
CA ILE A 87 -2.92 -16.60 -26.20
C ILE A 87 -1.93 -17.21 -27.22
N GLU A 88 -0.87 -16.48 -27.56
CA GLU A 88 0.17 -16.95 -28.49
C GLU A 88 0.92 -18.17 -27.91
N LYS A 89 1.22 -18.16 -26.61
CA LYS A 89 1.84 -19.29 -25.90
C LYS A 89 0.91 -20.50 -25.80
N GLU A 90 -0.39 -20.29 -25.55
CA GLU A 90 -1.42 -21.33 -25.56
C GLU A 90 -1.51 -22.02 -26.93
N ASN A 91 -1.58 -21.25 -28.02
CA ASN A 91 -1.65 -21.79 -29.38
C ASN A 91 -0.37 -22.56 -29.77
N LYS A 92 0.81 -22.04 -29.44
CA LYS A 92 2.11 -22.70 -29.66
C LYS A 92 2.20 -24.06 -28.97
N LEU A 93 1.72 -24.19 -27.73
CA LEU A 93 1.72 -25.46 -26.98
C LEU A 93 0.63 -26.44 -27.43
N LEU A 94 -0.54 -25.94 -27.86
CA LEU A 94 -1.59 -26.75 -28.46
C LEU A 94 -1.27 -27.20 -29.90
N GLY A 95 -0.18 -26.71 -30.51
CA GLY A 95 0.22 -27.04 -31.88
C GLY A 95 -0.67 -26.41 -32.96
N LYS A 96 -1.48 -25.40 -32.60
CA LYS A 96 -2.28 -24.64 -33.55
C LYS A 96 -1.37 -23.64 -34.26
N LYS A 97 -1.11 -23.88 -35.56
CA LYS A 97 -0.60 -22.83 -36.44
C LYS A 97 -1.61 -21.70 -36.57
N ASP A 98 -1.11 -20.51 -36.87
CA ASP A 98 -1.90 -19.29 -37.00
C ASP A 98 -3.04 -19.43 -38.02
N SER A 99 -4.27 -19.41 -37.51
CA SER A 99 -5.47 -19.11 -38.30
C SER A 99 -5.78 -17.62 -38.14
N LYS A 100 -5.03 -16.78 -38.85
CA LYS A 100 -5.45 -15.39 -39.09
C LYS A 100 -6.49 -15.43 -40.21
N GLU A 101 -7.58 -14.68 -40.03
CA GLU A 101 -8.77 -14.69 -40.90
C GLU A 101 -9.56 -16.03 -40.85
N GLU A 102 -10.87 -16.09 -41.13
CA GLU A 102 -11.71 -15.12 -41.83
C GLU A 102 -13.18 -15.08 -41.33
N SER A 103 -13.70 -13.87 -41.08
CA SER A 103 -15.07 -13.46 -41.49
C SER A 103 -15.30 -11.97 -41.17
N SER A 104 -15.70 -11.11 -42.12
CA SER A 104 -15.79 -11.33 -43.57
C SER A 104 -15.70 -10.01 -44.35
N VAL A 105 -14.83 -10.00 -45.36
CA VAL A 105 -14.94 -9.32 -46.67
C VAL A 105 -15.59 -7.93 -46.73
N ALA A 106 -14.78 -6.94 -47.10
CA ALA A 106 -15.21 -5.82 -47.94
C ALA A 106 -14.22 -5.64 -49.12
N GLU A 107 -14.79 -5.35 -50.29
CA GLU A 107 -14.16 -5.21 -51.61
C GLU A 107 -13.21 -3.98 -51.73
N LYS A 108 -12.28 -3.79 -52.70
CA LYS A 108 -11.77 -4.56 -53.87
C LYS A 108 -10.49 -3.87 -54.43
N LYS A 109 -9.72 -4.61 -55.26
CA LYS A 109 -8.93 -4.14 -56.44
C LYS A 109 -7.74 -3.15 -56.31
N GLU A 110 -6.65 -3.49 -57.03
CA GLU A 110 -5.83 -2.66 -57.97
C GLU A 110 -5.19 -1.32 -57.51
N GLU A 111 -4.03 -0.86 -58.03
CA GLU A 111 -2.92 -1.50 -58.76
C GLU A 111 -1.62 -0.65 -58.62
N SER A 112 -0.51 -1.18 -59.13
CA SER A 112 0.84 -0.61 -59.33
C SER A 112 1.13 0.91 -59.26
N LYS A 113 2.29 1.20 -58.62
CA LYS A 113 3.40 2.12 -59.04
C LYS A 113 3.26 3.67 -58.94
N LYS A 114 4.46 4.26 -58.76
CA LYS A 114 4.98 5.61 -59.13
C LYS A 114 4.75 6.84 -58.23
N ASP A 115 5.88 7.28 -57.66
CA ASP A 115 6.57 8.56 -57.90
C ASP A 115 5.92 9.95 -57.70
N SER A 116 6.81 10.86 -57.29
CA SER A 116 6.85 12.32 -57.58
C SER A 116 5.85 13.29 -56.92
N ASP A 117 6.36 13.94 -55.86
CA ASP A 117 6.68 15.39 -55.82
C ASP A 117 5.56 16.45 -55.60
N LYS A 118 6.00 17.60 -55.04
CA LYS A 118 5.30 18.86 -54.69
C LYS A 118 4.31 18.78 -53.51
N LYS A 119 4.38 19.59 -52.42
CA LYS A 119 4.96 20.93 -52.10
C LYS A 119 4.05 22.14 -52.44
N LEU A 120 4.05 23.13 -51.53
CA LEU A 120 3.34 24.44 -51.51
C LEU A 120 1.86 24.33 -51.03
N GLY A 121 1.26 25.33 -50.35
CA GLY A 121 1.75 26.62 -49.79
C GLY A 121 1.57 26.68 -48.25
N GLU A 122 2.02 27.68 -47.47
CA GLU A 122 1.98 29.16 -47.64
C GLU A 122 0.53 29.71 -47.50
N GLU A 123 0.25 30.88 -46.91
CA GLU A 123 1.07 32.02 -46.40
C GLU A 123 0.82 32.26 -44.88
N ASP A 124 1.08 33.45 -44.31
CA ASP A 124 2.24 33.72 -43.41
C ASP A 124 1.73 34.54 -42.16
N PHE A 125 2.31 35.56 -41.49
CA PHE A 125 3.47 36.47 -41.61
C PHE A 125 3.77 37.03 -40.18
N VAL A 126 5.03 37.27 -39.75
CA VAL A 126 5.75 38.58 -39.57
C VAL A 126 4.98 39.66 -38.75
N ALA A 127 5.55 40.47 -37.83
CA ALA A 127 6.88 41.11 -37.63
C ALA A 127 7.08 41.41 -36.11
N PHE A 128 8.12 42.01 -35.50
CA PHE A 128 9.51 42.45 -35.77
C PHE A 128 9.91 43.35 -34.57
N ASP A 129 11.16 43.19 -34.10
CA ASP A 129 12.11 44.06 -33.34
C ASP A 129 11.89 45.62 -33.24
N PRO A 130 12.76 46.43 -32.56
CA PRO A 130 13.72 46.21 -31.44
C PRO A 130 13.67 47.36 -30.36
N GLU A 131 14.78 47.49 -29.59
CA GLU A 131 15.24 48.62 -28.73
C GLU A 131 14.67 48.74 -27.29
N GLY A 132 15.50 49.08 -26.27
CA GLY A 132 16.96 49.21 -26.25
C GLY A 132 17.51 50.04 -25.06
N LYS A 133 18.85 50.22 -25.01
CA LYS A 133 19.63 51.17 -24.15
C LYS A 133 19.64 50.88 -22.62
N LYS A 134 20.63 51.31 -21.83
CA LYS A 134 22.11 51.52 -21.97
C LYS A 134 22.70 51.88 -20.58
N GLU A 135 24.02 52.06 -20.52
CA GLU A 135 24.89 52.55 -19.40
C GLU A 135 25.50 51.43 -18.52
N ASP A 136 26.82 51.29 -18.35
CA ASP A 136 27.89 52.23 -17.91
C ASP A 136 27.87 52.50 -16.39
N SER A 137 28.98 52.44 -15.62
CA SER A 137 30.39 52.15 -15.97
C SER A 137 31.20 51.58 -14.75
N PRO A 138 32.50 51.88 -14.43
CA PRO A 138 33.51 50.81 -14.44
C PRO A 138 34.52 50.76 -13.26
N LYS A 139 35.54 49.87 -13.37
CA LYS A 139 36.87 49.87 -12.69
C LYS A 139 36.89 49.75 -11.14
N LYS A 140 37.68 48.84 -10.55
CA LYS A 140 39.16 48.78 -10.55
C LYS A 140 39.64 47.31 -10.36
N GLU A 141 40.80 46.87 -10.86
CA GLU A 141 42.19 47.12 -10.37
C GLU A 141 42.34 46.64 -8.89
N GLU A 142 43.35 45.86 -8.48
CA GLU A 142 44.68 45.62 -9.08
C GLU A 142 45.40 44.36 -8.51
N ASN A 143 46.34 43.78 -9.29
CA ASN A 143 47.61 43.10 -8.89
C ASN A 143 47.61 41.89 -7.88
N SER A 144 48.60 40.97 -7.89
CA SER A 144 49.79 40.78 -8.75
C SER A 144 50.25 39.30 -8.84
N GLU A 145 51.07 38.99 -9.86
CA GLU A 145 51.89 37.77 -10.04
C GLU A 145 53.08 37.68 -9.02
N PRO A 146 54.12 36.80 -9.16
CA PRO A 146 54.36 35.59 -9.98
C PRO A 146 54.73 34.35 -9.09
N ALA A 147 55.37 33.23 -9.46
CA ALA A 147 56.15 32.77 -10.63
C ALA A 147 56.10 31.22 -10.77
N LYS A 148 55.97 30.64 -11.98
CA LYS A 148 57.02 30.07 -12.88
C LYS A 148 57.95 28.96 -12.33
N THR A 149 57.80 27.75 -12.89
CA THR A 149 58.82 26.95 -13.66
C THR A 149 58.12 25.65 -14.13
N ASP A 150 57.83 25.45 -15.42
CA ASP A 150 58.72 24.98 -16.50
C ASP A 150 58.98 23.46 -16.54
N SER A 151 58.28 22.76 -17.45
CA SER A 151 58.92 21.91 -18.49
C SER A 151 57.90 21.39 -19.51
N LYS A 152 58.32 21.29 -20.78
CA LYS A 152 57.53 20.75 -21.90
C LYS A 152 57.86 19.27 -22.12
N THR A 153 56.83 18.47 -22.41
CA THR A 153 56.88 17.53 -23.55
C THR A 153 55.51 17.38 -24.18
N SER A 154 55.48 17.07 -25.47
CA SER A 154 54.26 17.03 -26.28
C SER A 154 53.83 15.61 -26.63
N ASN A 155 52.52 15.35 -26.64
CA ASN A 155 51.93 14.77 -27.84
C ASN A 155 50.48 15.30 -28.05
N LYS A 156 49.96 15.14 -29.27
CA LYS A 156 48.73 15.81 -29.72
C LYS A 156 47.81 14.86 -30.49
N GLU A 157 46.70 14.48 -29.88
CA GLU A 157 45.55 13.89 -30.58
C GLU A 157 44.31 14.79 -30.49
N LYS A 158 43.31 14.50 -31.31
CA LYS A 158 42.13 15.33 -31.54
C LYS A 158 41.02 14.95 -30.57
N GLU A 159 40.25 15.92 -30.10
CA GLU A 159 38.78 15.80 -30.14
C GLU A 159 38.09 17.18 -30.13
N THR A 160 36.76 17.18 -30.24
CA THR A 160 35.92 18.34 -30.57
C THR A 160 35.64 19.28 -29.38
N PRO A 161 35.29 20.55 -29.64
CA PRO A 161 35.01 21.52 -28.57
C PRO A 161 33.68 21.20 -27.86
N ALA A 162 33.78 20.77 -26.59
CA ALA A 162 32.62 20.61 -25.72
C ALA A 162 32.17 21.97 -25.16
N THR A 163 30.89 22.31 -25.34
CA THR A 163 30.29 23.55 -24.82
C THR A 163 30.19 23.50 -23.29
N THR A 164 31.10 24.17 -22.58
CA THR A 164 31.15 24.18 -21.11
C THR A 164 29.92 24.85 -20.51
N THR A 165 28.95 24.05 -20.07
CA THR A 165 27.82 24.48 -19.23
C THR A 165 28.10 24.11 -17.78
N THR A 166 29.07 24.78 -17.16
CA THR A 166 29.44 24.58 -15.75
C THR A 166 28.34 25.10 -14.82
N LYS A 167 27.44 24.20 -14.40
CA LYS A 167 26.59 24.41 -13.22
C LYS A 167 27.36 23.95 -11.98
N ASP A 168 27.44 24.78 -10.95
CA ASP A 168 28.19 24.45 -9.74
C ASP A 168 27.65 23.18 -9.06
N PRO A 169 28.50 22.16 -8.79
CA PRO A 169 28.05 20.92 -8.17
C PRO A 169 27.48 21.16 -6.76
N VAL A 170 28.06 22.11 -6.02
CA VAL A 170 27.61 22.53 -4.68
C VAL A 170 26.17 23.06 -4.69
N LYS A 171 25.72 23.67 -5.80
CA LYS A 171 24.36 24.18 -5.93
C LYS A 171 23.38 23.05 -6.25
N LEU A 172 23.77 22.12 -7.11
CA LEU A 172 22.99 20.91 -7.44
C LEU A 172 22.82 19.99 -6.22
N GLU A 173 23.86 19.78 -5.41
CA GLU A 173 23.75 18.98 -4.17
C GLU A 173 22.76 19.61 -3.18
N LYS A 174 22.74 20.94 -3.07
CA LYS A 174 21.82 21.66 -2.19
C LYS A 174 20.38 21.60 -2.70
N GLU A 175 20.17 21.86 -3.99
CA GLU A 175 18.87 21.70 -4.67
C GLU A 175 18.33 20.26 -4.54
N LEU A 176 19.20 19.24 -4.66
CA LEU A 176 18.83 17.83 -4.45
C LEU A 176 18.50 17.50 -3.00
N ALA A 177 19.23 18.06 -2.03
CA ALA A 177 18.97 17.86 -0.61
C ALA A 177 17.64 18.50 -0.18
N ASP A 178 17.37 19.72 -0.64
CA ASP A 178 16.13 20.43 -0.31
C ASP A 178 14.93 19.85 -1.08
N THR A 179 15.10 19.41 -2.34
CA THR A 179 14.06 18.63 -3.07
C THR A 179 13.74 17.32 -2.37
N LYS A 180 14.75 16.60 -1.83
CA LYS A 180 14.51 15.37 -1.04
C LYS A 180 13.68 15.66 0.21
N LYS A 181 14.01 16.71 0.96
CA LYS A 181 13.20 17.14 2.13
C LYS A 181 11.78 17.53 1.73
N GLU A 182 11.59 18.26 0.63
CA GLU A 182 10.26 18.66 0.17
C GLU A 182 9.43 17.42 -0.25
N LEU A 183 10.05 16.44 -0.90
CA LEU A 183 9.40 15.19 -1.33
C LEU A 183 9.11 14.26 -0.14
N GLU A 184 9.98 14.20 0.87
CA GLU A 184 9.70 13.52 2.14
C GLU A 184 8.58 14.22 2.93
N ALA A 185 8.62 15.55 3.04
CA ALA A 185 7.58 16.34 3.68
C ALA A 185 6.22 16.18 2.97
N LYS A 186 6.17 16.24 1.64
CA LYS A 186 4.96 15.98 0.85
C LYS A 186 4.44 14.56 1.03
N LYS A 187 5.32 13.54 1.06
CA LYS A 187 4.91 12.16 1.40
C LYS A 187 4.38 12.03 2.84
N GLU A 188 4.89 12.81 3.78
CA GLU A 188 4.36 12.85 5.15
C GLU A 188 3.04 13.66 5.24
N GLU A 189 2.80 14.60 4.32
CA GLU A 189 1.58 15.39 4.24
C GLU A 189 0.45 14.68 3.48
N GLU A 190 0.76 13.95 2.40
CA GLU A 190 -0.16 13.04 1.69
C GLU A 190 -0.65 11.94 2.66
N LYS A 191 0.26 11.34 3.44
CA LYS A 191 -0.07 10.41 4.55
C LYS A 191 -0.93 11.03 5.66
N LYS A 192 -1.11 12.35 5.71
CA LYS A 192 -1.99 13.06 6.64
C LYS A 192 -3.30 13.54 5.98
N LYS A 193 -3.43 13.41 4.66
CA LYS A 193 -4.62 13.78 3.87
C LYS A 193 -5.45 12.57 3.47
N GLU A 194 -4.82 11.42 3.21
CA GLU A 194 -5.55 10.15 3.11
C GLU A 194 -5.86 9.60 4.52
N ALA A 195 -7.14 9.67 4.90
CA ALA A 195 -7.65 9.02 6.10
C ALA A 195 -7.78 7.50 5.86
N PHE A 196 -6.65 6.78 5.89
CA PHE A 196 -6.62 5.34 5.68
C PHE A 196 -7.54 4.58 6.65
N SER A 197 -8.16 3.52 6.15
CA SER A 197 -8.99 2.61 6.96
C SER A 197 -8.22 2.10 8.19
N PRO A 198 -8.87 1.89 9.35
CA PRO A 198 -8.19 1.47 10.59
C PRO A 198 -7.39 0.17 10.53
N ASN A 199 -7.55 -0.61 9.46
CA ASN A 199 -6.81 -1.84 9.21
C ASN A 199 -5.51 -1.65 8.38
N VAL A 200 -5.20 -0.42 7.96
CA VAL A 200 -3.93 -0.07 7.30
C VAL A 200 -2.92 0.37 8.36
N VAL A 201 -1.75 -0.28 8.41
CA VAL A 201 -0.66 0.04 9.34
C VAL A 201 0.67 0.06 8.58
N ASP A 202 1.42 1.14 8.74
CA ASP A 202 2.73 1.38 8.10
C ASP A 202 2.74 1.14 6.56
N GLY A 203 1.65 1.47 5.89
CA GLY A 203 1.49 1.32 4.44
C GLY A 203 1.09 -0.09 3.97
N ARG A 204 0.72 -0.99 4.90
CA ARG A 204 0.25 -2.36 4.60
C ARG A 204 -1.15 -2.57 5.14
N ILE A 205 -1.93 -3.45 4.50
CA ILE A 205 -3.31 -3.73 4.90
C ILE A 205 -3.36 -5.07 5.64
N ILE A 206 -3.86 -5.05 6.88
CA ILE A 206 -3.99 -6.25 7.72
C ILE A 206 -5.43 -6.75 7.67
N PHE A 207 -5.59 -8.06 7.48
CA PHE A 207 -6.87 -8.75 7.51
C PHE A 207 -6.85 -9.86 8.56
N ILE A 208 -7.78 -9.82 9.51
CA ILE A 208 -8.09 -10.96 10.37
C ILE A 208 -9.16 -11.78 9.64
N LYS A 209 -8.81 -12.98 9.17
CA LYS A 209 -9.74 -13.91 8.53
C LYS A 209 -10.12 -15.04 9.51
N PRO A 210 -11.41 -15.26 9.81
CA PRO A 210 -11.82 -16.42 10.60
C PRO A 210 -11.65 -17.69 9.78
N VAL A 211 -11.05 -18.73 10.38
CA VAL A 211 -10.76 -20.01 9.72
C VAL A 211 -11.64 -21.13 10.25
N THR A 212 -11.77 -21.21 11.57
CA THR A 212 -12.69 -22.17 12.23
C THR A 212 -13.43 -21.51 13.39
N TYR A 213 -14.60 -22.05 13.70
CA TYR A 213 -15.41 -21.68 14.86
C TYR A 213 -15.71 -22.95 15.64
N ILE A 214 -15.12 -23.09 16.83
CA ILE A 214 -15.20 -24.30 17.64
C ILE A 214 -15.57 -23.87 19.07
N GLU A 215 -16.63 -24.44 19.63
CA GLU A 215 -17.06 -24.22 21.03
C GLU A 215 -17.28 -22.74 21.40
N GLY A 216 -17.71 -21.92 20.42
CA GLY A 216 -17.95 -20.49 20.61
C GLY A 216 -16.70 -19.61 20.54
N GLN A 217 -15.53 -20.21 20.34
CA GLN A 217 -14.27 -19.51 20.08
C GLN A 217 -13.96 -19.53 18.59
N CYS A 218 -13.59 -18.37 18.02
CA CYS A 218 -12.99 -18.34 16.70
C CYS A 218 -11.53 -18.79 16.79
N ASN A 219 -11.01 -19.38 15.72
CA ASN A 219 -9.59 -19.34 15.43
C ASN A 219 -9.36 -18.63 14.09
N ASN A 220 -8.59 -17.54 14.13
CA ASN A 220 -8.39 -16.60 13.04
C ASN A 220 -6.93 -16.58 12.59
N GLU A 221 -6.72 -16.24 11.32
CA GLU A 221 -5.42 -15.96 10.72
C GLU A 221 -5.25 -14.46 10.46
N ILE A 222 -4.02 -13.96 10.60
CA ILE A 222 -3.61 -12.67 10.03
C ILE A 222 -3.03 -12.88 8.64
N HIS A 223 -3.57 -12.11 7.70
CA HIS A 223 -3.04 -11.92 6.34
C HIS A 223 -2.61 -10.46 6.22
N LEU A 224 -1.40 -10.22 5.72
CA LEU A 224 -0.77 -8.91 5.57
C LEU A 224 -0.52 -8.65 4.09
N LEU A 225 -1.28 -7.74 3.50
CA LEU A 225 -1.12 -7.28 2.13
C LEU A 225 -0.13 -6.11 2.10
N ASP A 226 0.83 -6.11 1.18
CA ASP A 226 1.77 -5.01 0.96
C ASP A 226 1.56 -4.39 -0.44
N PRO A 227 0.70 -3.36 -0.58
CA PRO A 227 0.40 -2.72 -1.87
C PRO A 227 1.60 -2.04 -2.54
N SER A 228 2.75 -1.95 -1.86
CA SER A 228 4.00 -1.46 -2.47
C SER A 228 4.79 -2.55 -3.21
N LYS A 229 4.29 -3.79 -3.23
CA LYS A 229 4.95 -4.98 -3.78
C LYS A 229 3.96 -5.90 -4.50
N ASP A 230 3.39 -5.41 -5.60
CA ASP A 230 2.51 -6.20 -6.48
C ASP A 230 1.40 -6.96 -5.72
N ASP A 231 0.80 -6.27 -4.73
CA ASP A 231 -0.21 -6.81 -3.80
C ASP A 231 0.16 -8.15 -3.13
N PHE A 232 1.44 -8.34 -2.78
CA PHE A 232 1.93 -9.52 -2.08
C PHE A 232 1.23 -9.75 -0.73
N VAL A 233 0.60 -10.92 -0.57
CA VAL A 233 -0.06 -11.36 0.67
C VAL A 233 0.85 -12.27 1.49
N PHE A 234 1.33 -11.76 2.61
CA PHE A 234 2.00 -12.54 3.65
C PHE A 234 1.00 -13.11 4.66
N LYS A 235 0.91 -14.45 4.76
CA LYS A 235 0.15 -15.14 5.81
C LYS A 235 1.01 -15.31 7.07
N SER A 236 0.50 -14.87 8.22
CA SER A 236 1.20 -15.05 9.50
C SER A 236 1.30 -16.54 9.88
N THR A 237 2.43 -16.93 10.47
CA THR A 237 2.59 -18.22 11.14
C THR A 237 1.86 -18.29 12.49
N TYR A 238 1.38 -17.16 13.03
CA TYR A 238 0.56 -17.13 14.23
C TYR A 238 -0.93 -17.23 13.86
N ASN A 239 -1.45 -18.44 13.95
CA ASN A 239 -2.83 -18.82 13.62
C ASN A 239 -3.59 -19.28 14.88
N LYS A 240 -3.42 -18.55 15.99
CA LYS A 240 -4.04 -18.82 17.31
C LYS A 240 -4.90 -17.63 17.80
N ILE A 241 -5.45 -16.83 16.89
CA ILE A 241 -6.11 -15.57 17.23
C ILE A 241 -7.60 -15.82 17.48
N CYS A 242 -8.13 -15.44 18.64
CA CYS A 242 -9.55 -15.58 18.97
C CYS A 242 -10.32 -14.25 19.00
N GLY A 243 -9.61 -13.13 19.21
CA GLY A 243 -10.16 -11.79 19.05
C GLY A 243 -10.49 -11.48 17.59
N LYS A 244 -11.55 -10.69 17.37
CA LYS A 244 -11.98 -10.23 16.02
C LYS A 244 -11.26 -8.96 15.55
N GLU A 245 -10.59 -8.26 16.47
CA GLU A 245 -9.97 -6.97 16.24
C GLU A 245 -8.48 -6.99 16.59
N PHE A 246 -7.75 -6.03 16.03
CA PHE A 246 -6.40 -5.69 16.44
C PHE A 246 -6.27 -4.17 16.69
N ARG A 247 -5.13 -3.76 17.23
CA ARG A 247 -4.70 -2.35 17.30
C ARG A 247 -3.20 -2.26 17.02
N ASP A 248 -2.72 -1.11 16.57
CA ASP A 248 -1.30 -0.75 16.71
C ASP A 248 -1.04 -0.33 18.16
N PHE A 249 -0.06 -0.96 18.82
CA PHE A 249 0.28 -0.69 20.20
C PHE A 249 1.77 -0.96 20.45
N GLY A 250 2.49 0.02 21.01
CA GLY A 250 3.92 -0.11 21.31
C GLY A 250 4.80 -0.39 20.09
N GLY A 251 4.37 -0.03 18.88
CA GLY A 251 5.06 -0.33 17.62
C GLY A 251 4.81 -1.76 17.09
N ASN A 252 3.88 -2.51 17.68
CA ASN A 252 3.53 -3.88 17.35
C ASN A 252 2.02 -4.01 17.09
N ILE A 253 1.59 -5.10 16.45
CA ILE A 253 0.17 -5.41 16.30
C ILE A 253 -0.32 -6.17 17.53
N LEU A 254 -1.26 -5.57 18.26
CA LEU A 254 -1.92 -6.16 19.42
C LEU A 254 -3.14 -6.98 19.00
N VAL A 255 -3.22 -8.23 19.45
CA VAL A 255 -4.39 -9.12 19.28
C VAL A 255 -4.74 -9.86 20.58
N VAL A 256 -5.94 -10.46 20.62
CA VAL A 256 -6.33 -11.45 21.65
C VAL A 256 -6.19 -12.86 21.05
N GLY A 257 -5.46 -13.74 21.73
CA GLY A 257 -5.16 -15.08 21.19
C GLY A 257 -4.69 -16.09 22.22
N PHE A 258 -4.56 -17.33 21.78
CA PHE A 258 -4.15 -18.46 22.60
C PHE A 258 -2.62 -18.54 22.68
N LYS A 259 -2.06 -18.73 23.88
CA LYS A 259 -0.62 -18.96 24.09
C LYS A 259 -0.26 -20.41 23.77
N GLU A 260 -0.49 -21.34 24.69
CA GLU A 260 -0.31 -22.78 24.44
C GLU A 260 -1.65 -23.46 24.12
N SER A 261 -2.59 -23.51 25.06
CA SER A 261 -3.93 -24.12 24.93
C SER A 261 -5.05 -23.10 24.66
N LYS A 262 -6.25 -23.58 24.30
CA LYS A 262 -7.47 -22.76 24.10
C LYS A 262 -7.88 -21.95 25.34
N ASP A 263 -7.61 -22.47 26.53
CA ASP A 263 -8.02 -21.85 27.80
C ASP A 263 -7.04 -20.75 28.23
N GLN A 264 -5.81 -20.78 27.72
CA GLN A 264 -4.79 -19.74 27.90
C GLN A 264 -5.02 -18.58 26.91
N ILE A 265 -6.06 -17.78 27.15
CA ILE A 265 -6.36 -16.59 26.35
C ILE A 265 -5.60 -15.39 26.91
N HIS A 266 -4.70 -14.83 26.11
CA HIS A 266 -3.84 -13.71 26.47
C HIS A 266 -3.95 -12.56 25.46
N LEU A 267 -3.48 -11.38 25.86
CA LEU A 267 -3.09 -10.32 24.94
C LEU A 267 -1.75 -10.72 24.31
N ILE A 268 -1.58 -10.53 23.01
CA ILE A 268 -0.37 -10.92 22.26
C ILE A 268 0.11 -9.72 21.43
N LEU A 269 1.41 -9.44 21.46
CA LEU A 269 2.07 -8.52 20.52
C LEU A 269 2.68 -9.33 19.36
N LEU A 270 2.39 -8.92 18.13
CA LEU A 270 2.97 -9.45 16.91
C LEU A 270 3.87 -8.40 16.24
N SER A 271 5.06 -8.81 15.80
CA SER A 271 5.99 -8.00 15.04
C SER A 271 5.35 -7.50 13.74
N LYS A 272 5.33 -6.18 13.49
CA LYS A 272 4.84 -5.61 12.22
C LYS A 272 5.62 -6.07 10.97
N LYS A 273 6.82 -6.64 11.15
CA LYS A 273 7.70 -7.08 10.05
C LYS A 273 7.28 -8.43 9.46
N ASP A 274 6.89 -9.36 10.32
CA ASP A 274 6.71 -10.79 9.99
C ASP A 274 5.60 -11.48 10.80
N MET A 275 4.79 -10.71 11.53
CA MET A 275 3.62 -11.13 12.33
C MET A 275 3.85 -12.27 13.31
N LYS A 276 5.11 -12.49 13.73
CA LYS A 276 5.47 -13.44 14.79
C LYS A 276 5.22 -12.83 16.18
N PRO A 277 4.86 -13.64 17.19
CA PRO A 277 4.76 -13.17 18.58
C PRO A 277 6.09 -12.64 19.10
N VAL A 278 6.05 -11.45 19.72
CA VAL A 278 7.19 -10.81 20.40
C VAL A 278 6.95 -10.55 21.90
N GLY A 279 5.72 -10.77 22.37
CA GLY A 279 5.35 -10.69 23.78
C GLY A 279 3.89 -11.08 24.02
N ASN A 280 3.54 -11.38 25.27
CA ASN A 280 2.18 -11.69 25.71
C ASN A 280 1.91 -11.13 27.12
N SER A 281 0.64 -10.94 27.49
CA SER A 281 0.28 -10.65 28.87
C SER A 281 0.59 -11.84 29.77
N GLU A 282 1.07 -11.57 30.99
CA GLU A 282 1.29 -12.61 32.00
C GLU A 282 -0.04 -13.17 32.54
N VAL A 283 -1.07 -12.33 32.61
CA VAL A 283 -2.45 -12.68 33.01
C VAL A 283 -3.32 -13.11 31.82
N LEU A 284 -4.38 -13.86 32.12
CA LEU A 284 -5.44 -14.21 31.19
C LEU A 284 -6.41 -13.04 30.96
N VAL A 285 -7.05 -13.00 29.80
CA VAL A 285 -8.06 -11.98 29.43
C VAL A 285 -9.31 -12.61 28.82
N TYR A 286 -10.42 -11.87 28.86
CA TYR A 286 -11.65 -12.29 28.22
C TYR A 286 -11.50 -12.34 26.69
N SER A 287 -12.00 -13.39 26.04
CA SER A 287 -11.85 -13.62 24.59
C SER A 287 -12.45 -12.53 23.70
N LYS A 288 -13.39 -11.74 24.23
CA LYS A 288 -14.00 -10.58 23.58
C LYS A 288 -13.67 -9.28 24.32
N THR A 289 -12.51 -9.20 24.97
CA THR A 289 -12.09 -7.96 25.65
C THR A 289 -12.05 -6.80 24.64
N PRO A 290 -12.54 -5.60 25.01
CA PRO A 290 -12.16 -4.38 24.30
C PRO A 290 -10.64 -4.19 24.32
N LEU A 291 -10.11 -3.53 23.28
CA LEU A 291 -8.71 -3.14 23.15
C LEU A 291 -8.61 -1.61 23.14
N GLU A 292 -8.91 -0.99 24.28
CA GLU A 292 -8.97 0.47 24.41
C GLU A 292 -7.60 1.05 24.80
N ILE A 293 -6.99 1.81 23.89
CA ILE A 293 -5.68 2.44 24.12
C ILE A 293 -5.89 3.92 24.44
N ARG A 294 -5.40 4.40 25.59
CA ARG A 294 -5.39 5.81 25.98
C ARG A 294 -4.07 6.13 26.70
N ASP A 295 -3.46 7.27 26.37
CA ASP A 295 -2.22 7.76 27.00
C ASP A 295 -1.09 6.70 27.05
N ASN A 296 -0.88 5.99 25.94
CA ASN A 296 0.05 4.85 25.79
C ASN A 296 -0.18 3.66 26.75
N ASN A 297 -1.31 3.62 27.46
CA ASN A 297 -1.77 2.50 28.25
C ASN A 297 -2.87 1.74 27.50
N LEU A 298 -2.86 0.41 27.58
CA LEU A 298 -3.94 -0.44 27.11
C LEU A 298 -4.89 -0.77 28.26
N TYR A 299 -6.19 -0.74 28.01
CA TYR A 299 -7.24 -1.14 28.93
C TYR A 299 -7.97 -2.36 28.36
N ALA A 300 -8.00 -3.44 29.15
CA ALA A 300 -8.60 -4.72 28.76
C ALA A 300 -9.26 -5.41 29.97
N VAL A 301 -10.12 -6.38 29.69
CA VAL A 301 -10.83 -7.20 30.68
C VAL A 301 -9.99 -8.43 30.99
N GLU A 302 -9.38 -8.42 32.17
CA GLU A 302 -8.67 -9.55 32.76
C GLU A 302 -9.64 -10.62 33.26
N PHE A 303 -9.22 -11.88 33.21
CA PHE A 303 -9.94 -13.03 33.76
C PHE A 303 -9.09 -13.73 34.83
N GLU A 304 -9.66 -13.94 36.02
CA GLU A 304 -9.01 -14.63 37.14
C GLU A 304 -10.10 -15.29 38.01
N ASP A 305 -9.92 -16.57 38.36
CA ASP A 305 -10.81 -17.35 39.25
C ASP A 305 -12.31 -17.21 38.97
N GLY A 306 -12.68 -17.28 37.69
CA GLY A 306 -14.08 -17.20 37.22
C GLY A 306 -14.65 -15.78 37.12
N LYS A 307 -13.87 -14.76 37.51
CA LYS A 307 -14.28 -13.35 37.61
C LYS A 307 -13.54 -12.46 36.60
N TYR A 308 -14.10 -11.29 36.36
CA TYR A 308 -13.61 -10.35 35.34
C TYR A 308 -13.30 -8.97 35.94
N TYR A 309 -12.16 -8.39 35.56
CA TYR A 309 -11.67 -7.11 36.11
C TYR A 309 -11.18 -6.19 34.99
N LEU A 310 -11.33 -4.87 35.18
CA LEU A 310 -10.70 -3.91 34.27
C LEU A 310 -9.24 -3.77 34.66
N SER A 311 -8.32 -4.11 33.76
CA SER A 311 -6.88 -3.98 33.99
C SER A 311 -6.23 -3.03 32.99
N ARG A 312 -5.24 -2.27 33.49
CA ARG A 312 -4.41 -1.35 32.70
C ARG A 312 -3.04 -1.97 32.47
N PHE A 313 -2.60 -2.01 31.23
CA PHE A 313 -1.38 -2.65 30.76
C PHE A 313 -0.41 -1.63 30.16
N ASP A 314 0.89 -1.86 30.37
CA ASP A 314 1.95 -1.09 29.71
C ASP A 314 2.15 -1.55 28.25
N LYS A 315 3.05 -0.85 27.54
CA LYS A 315 3.45 -1.18 26.15
C LYS A 315 4.06 -2.58 25.96
N ASN A 316 4.39 -3.29 27.05
CA ASN A 316 4.98 -4.62 27.06
C ASN A 316 3.96 -5.69 27.51
N LEU A 317 2.67 -5.32 27.66
CA LEU A 317 1.59 -6.14 28.19
C LEU A 317 1.74 -6.59 29.65
N LYS A 318 2.55 -5.88 30.45
CA LYS A 318 2.60 -6.05 31.91
C LYS A 318 1.44 -5.31 32.56
N ARG A 319 0.76 -5.97 33.50
CA ARG A 319 -0.36 -5.43 34.29
C ARG A 319 0.16 -4.34 35.25
N VAL A 320 -0.20 -3.09 35.00
CA VAL A 320 0.17 -1.92 35.81
C VAL A 320 -0.85 -1.69 36.93
N LEU A 321 -2.14 -1.89 36.63
CA LEU A 321 -3.25 -1.78 37.59
C LEU A 321 -4.37 -2.75 37.24
N ARG A 322 -5.25 -2.99 38.22
CA ARG A 322 -6.50 -3.74 38.10
C ARG A 322 -7.59 -3.08 38.95
N SER A 323 -8.84 -3.17 38.54
CA SER A 323 -9.99 -2.67 39.30
C SER A 323 -10.14 -3.43 40.62
N SER A 324 -10.46 -2.69 41.69
CA SER A 324 -10.77 -3.29 43.01
C SER A 324 -12.09 -4.08 43.01
N GLU A 325 -12.92 -3.87 41.99
CA GLU A 325 -14.25 -4.47 41.81
C GLU A 325 -14.28 -5.31 40.54
N GLU A 326 -15.07 -6.38 40.57
CA GLU A 326 -15.45 -7.17 39.40
C GLU A 326 -16.32 -6.33 38.43
N ILE A 327 -16.23 -6.61 37.13
CA ILE A 327 -17.01 -5.98 36.07
C ILE A 327 -17.70 -7.03 35.19
N ASN A 328 -18.69 -6.64 34.37
CA ASN A 328 -19.23 -7.55 33.37
C ASN A 328 -18.17 -7.82 32.27
N PRO A 329 -17.95 -9.06 31.81
CA PRO A 329 -16.97 -9.37 30.77
C PRO A 329 -17.24 -8.67 29.42
N ASN A 330 -18.50 -8.42 29.09
CA ASN A 330 -18.94 -7.72 27.88
C ASN A 330 -19.22 -6.23 28.16
N ALA A 331 -18.54 -5.63 29.15
CA ALA A 331 -18.75 -4.23 29.49
C ALA A 331 -18.15 -3.27 28.44
N ILE A 332 -18.89 -2.22 28.12
CA ILE A 332 -18.42 -1.10 27.30
C ILE A 332 -17.67 -0.12 28.20
N LEU A 333 -16.48 0.30 27.75
CA LEU A 333 -15.61 1.25 28.45
C LEU A 333 -15.80 2.66 27.86
N THR A 334 -16.15 3.63 28.69
CA THR A 334 -16.26 5.05 28.29
C THR A 334 -15.36 5.91 29.18
N PHE A 335 -14.43 6.65 28.58
CA PHE A 335 -13.48 7.51 29.28
C PHE A 335 -13.97 8.96 29.28
N TYR A 336 -14.07 9.59 30.45
CA TYR A 336 -14.46 10.99 30.56
C TYR A 336 -13.70 11.69 31.70
N GLY A 337 -12.83 12.63 31.33
CA GLY A 337 -11.92 13.30 32.28
C GLY A 337 -11.06 12.29 33.06
N LYS A 338 -11.06 12.41 34.39
CA LYS A 338 -10.38 11.48 35.31
C LYS A 338 -11.15 10.17 35.58
N LYS A 339 -12.23 9.86 34.87
CA LYS A 339 -13.11 8.71 35.17
C LYS A 339 -13.23 7.74 34.00
N ILE A 340 -13.40 6.46 34.35
CA ILE A 340 -13.80 5.39 33.44
C ILE A 340 -15.18 4.92 33.87
N TYR A 341 -16.13 4.94 32.95
CA TYR A 341 -17.48 4.42 33.10
C TYR A 341 -17.52 3.05 32.42
N VAL A 342 -17.94 2.04 33.18
CA VAL A 342 -17.94 0.63 32.76
C VAL A 342 -19.39 0.17 32.81
N SER A 343 -20.04 0.09 31.64
CA SER A 343 -21.46 -0.27 31.53
C SER A 343 -21.63 -1.72 31.09
N GLY A 344 -22.38 -2.51 31.85
CA GLY A 344 -22.72 -3.88 31.50
C GLY A 344 -24.13 -4.25 31.98
N LYS A 345 -24.47 -5.55 31.91
CA LYS A 345 -25.66 -6.07 32.58
C LYS A 345 -25.29 -6.76 33.89
N ASN A 346 -26.13 -6.63 34.92
CA ASN A 346 -26.01 -7.43 36.13
C ASN A 346 -26.66 -8.82 35.94
N GLN A 347 -26.68 -9.66 36.99
CA GLN A 347 -27.29 -11.00 36.93
C GLN A 347 -28.81 -10.94 36.67
N ASP A 348 -29.49 -9.89 37.12
CA ASP A 348 -30.92 -9.63 36.85
C ASP A 348 -31.19 -9.08 35.42
N GLY A 349 -30.15 -8.96 34.58
CA GLY A 349 -30.24 -8.42 33.22
C GLY A 349 -30.37 -6.89 33.13
N LYS A 350 -30.45 -6.17 34.26
CA LYS A 350 -30.51 -4.70 34.33
C LYS A 350 -29.19 -4.08 33.92
N VAL A 351 -29.24 -2.88 33.34
CA VAL A 351 -28.03 -2.13 32.97
C VAL A 351 -27.41 -1.50 34.21
N GLU A 352 -26.11 -1.74 34.38
CA GLU A 352 -25.31 -1.28 35.52
C GLU A 352 -24.08 -0.52 35.03
N PHE A 353 -23.84 0.64 35.64
CA PHE A 353 -22.69 1.49 35.42
C PHE A 353 -21.82 1.50 36.67
N LYS A 354 -20.65 0.85 36.62
CA LYS A 354 -19.59 1.06 37.61
C LYS A 354 -18.68 2.19 37.14
N VAL A 355 -18.29 3.08 38.05
CA VAL A 355 -17.42 4.23 37.77
C VAL A 355 -16.12 4.08 38.53
N PHE A 356 -15.00 4.18 37.83
CA PHE A 356 -13.65 4.03 38.36
C PHE A 356 -12.83 5.30 38.13
N ASN A 357 -11.82 5.53 38.97
CA ASN A 357 -10.79 6.53 38.72
C ASN A 357 -9.82 6.02 37.63
N LYS A 358 -9.53 6.86 36.63
CA LYS A 358 -8.61 6.53 35.53
C LYS A 358 -7.15 6.37 35.99
N GLU A 359 -6.78 7.06 37.06
CA GLU A 359 -5.40 7.13 37.56
C GLU A 359 -4.98 5.86 38.30
N ASP A 360 -5.83 5.34 39.19
CA ASP A 360 -5.52 4.21 40.09
C ASP A 360 -6.52 3.03 40.03
N LEU A 361 -7.51 3.07 39.12
CA LEU A 361 -8.57 2.06 38.95
C LEU A 361 -9.40 1.74 40.22
N LYS A 362 -9.37 2.58 41.24
CA LYS A 362 -10.27 2.43 42.40
C LYS A 362 -11.72 2.71 42.00
N PHE A 363 -12.63 1.92 42.54
CA PHE A 363 -14.07 2.13 42.42
C PHE A 363 -14.50 3.44 43.09
N ILE A 364 -15.32 4.23 42.41
CA ILE A 364 -15.87 5.50 42.88
C ILE A 364 -17.35 5.33 43.27
N LYS A 365 -18.17 4.79 42.36
CA LYS A 365 -19.59 4.52 42.61
C LYS A 365 -20.18 3.55 41.59
N LYS A 366 -21.36 3.02 41.92
CA LYS A 366 -22.24 2.23 41.07
C LYS A 366 -23.56 2.97 40.86
N THR A 367 -24.19 2.78 39.71
CA THR A 367 -25.54 3.29 39.39
C THR A 367 -26.21 2.28 38.45
N GLN A 368 -27.52 2.12 38.52
CA GLN A 368 -28.29 1.25 37.62
C GLN A 368 -29.34 2.09 36.87
N ALA A 369 -29.80 1.59 35.73
CA ALA A 369 -30.94 2.12 34.98
C ALA A 369 -32.24 1.42 35.39
#